data_AF-A0ABD5HYY3-F1
#
_entry.id   AF-A0ABD5HYY3-F1
#
_cell.length_a   1.000
_cell.length_b   1.000
_cell.length_c   1.000
_cell.angle_alpha   90.00
_cell.angle_beta   90.00
_cell.angle_gamma   90.00
#
_symmetry.space_group_name_H-M   'P 1'
#
loop_
_entity.id
_entity.type
_entity.pdbx_description
1 polymer ?
#
loop_
_entity_poly.entity_id
_entity_poly.type
_entity_poly.pdbx_seq_one_letter_code
_entity_poly.pdbx_strand_id
1 'polypeptide(L)'
;MRRSHATNSLVLFTKIEKDIYHDRWDGEILHYTGMGKKGDQTLQSNQNKTLFESNETDIKVYLFETFASHKHLFRGRVKLADIPYQEFQEDQEKQKRKVWIFPLRLINGAAYIPEEVIKSRQERNQKKAEQLKGDALKERAQKAGLNCSIREATTKTYVRDEYVAQYAKERANGICELCDQPAPFLDKKGNPYLESHHVEWLSRGGKDSIYNTVGVCANCHRRLHVLDDKSDVEKLERKLEKHEAI
;
A
#
# COMPACT_ATOMS: atom_id res chain seq x y z
N MET A 1 9.98 -15.23 14.14
CA MET A 1 9.13 -15.65 15.28
C MET A 1 9.52 -14.93 16.58
N ARG A 2 8.53 -14.53 17.38
CA ARG A 2 8.67 -13.91 18.72
C ARG A 2 7.54 -14.41 19.63
N ARG A 3 7.87 -15.02 20.77
CA ARG A 3 6.91 -15.57 21.73
C ARG A 3 6.69 -14.61 22.90
N SER A 4 5.43 -14.40 23.26
CA SER A 4 5.04 -13.69 24.48
C SER A 4 4.27 -14.64 25.39
N HIS A 5 4.77 -14.82 26.61
CA HIS A 5 4.09 -15.63 27.62
C HIS A 5 2.92 -14.86 28.28
N ALA A 6 3.07 -13.54 28.48
CA ALA A 6 2.05 -12.71 29.11
C ALA A 6 0.71 -12.70 28.34
N THR A 7 0.77 -12.72 27.01
CA THR A 7 -0.41 -12.68 26.13
C THR A 7 -0.76 -14.03 25.51
N ASN A 8 -0.04 -15.10 25.91
CA ASN A 8 -0.10 -16.42 25.29
C ASN A 8 -0.10 -16.37 23.75
N SER A 9 0.75 -15.53 23.15
CA SER A 9 0.82 -15.36 21.69
C SER A 9 2.18 -15.66 21.07
N LEU A 10 2.18 -16.05 19.80
CA LEU A 10 3.36 -16.19 18.95
C LEU A 10 3.23 -15.26 17.74
N VAL A 11 4.19 -14.37 17.55
CA VAL A 11 4.20 -13.40 16.45
C VAL A 11 5.20 -13.83 15.39
N LEU A 12 4.70 -13.98 14.16
CA LEU A 12 5.47 -14.32 12.97
C LEU A 12 5.74 -13.06 12.16
N PHE A 13 6.96 -12.96 11.65
CA PHE A 13 7.36 -11.89 10.75
C PHE A 13 7.89 -12.56 9.50
N THR A 14 7.29 -12.25 8.36
CA THR A 14 7.84 -12.54 7.04
C THR A 14 8.34 -11.23 6.42
N LYS A 15 9.35 -11.29 5.55
CA LYS A 15 9.85 -10.12 4.84
C LYS A 15 9.42 -10.21 3.38
N ILE A 16 8.92 -9.08 2.86
CA ILE A 16 8.55 -8.96 1.44
C ILE A 16 9.79 -8.77 0.55
N GLU A 17 10.92 -8.36 1.13
CA GLU A 17 12.21 -8.24 0.45
C GLU A 17 13.05 -9.51 0.62
N LYS A 18 14.07 -9.67 -0.25
CA LYS A 18 14.97 -10.83 -0.24
C LYS A 18 15.65 -10.94 1.12
N ASP A 19 15.24 -11.95 1.89
CA ASP A 19 15.89 -12.37 3.13
C ASP A 19 16.52 -13.76 2.90
N ILE A 20 17.27 -14.25 3.89
CA ILE A 20 17.79 -15.63 3.92
C ILE A 20 16.69 -16.68 4.07
N TYR A 21 15.44 -16.25 4.26
CA TYR A 21 14.26 -17.08 4.41
C TYR A 21 13.41 -16.94 3.15
N HIS A 22 13.11 -18.07 2.50
CA HIS A 22 12.35 -18.09 1.26
C HIS A 22 10.85 -18.29 1.52
N ASP A 23 10.27 -17.43 2.35
CA ASP A 23 8.84 -17.43 2.61
C ASP A 23 8.07 -17.12 1.33
N ARG A 24 7.00 -17.88 1.06
CA ARG A 24 6.22 -17.72 -0.17
C ARG A 24 4.74 -18.01 0.04
N TRP A 25 3.90 -17.29 -0.69
CA TRP A 25 2.47 -17.58 -0.78
C TRP A 25 2.21 -18.52 -1.97
N ASP A 26 1.49 -19.61 -1.74
CA ASP A 26 0.90 -20.47 -2.76
C ASP A 26 -0.62 -20.49 -2.55
N GLY A 27 -1.34 -19.76 -3.40
CA GLY A 27 -2.76 -19.44 -3.16
C GLY A 27 -2.97 -18.74 -1.81
N GLU A 28 -3.76 -19.36 -0.93
CA GLU A 28 -4.07 -18.86 0.42
C GLU A 28 -3.12 -19.39 1.51
N ILE A 29 -2.14 -20.22 1.13
CA ILE A 29 -1.21 -20.85 2.06
C ILE A 29 0.14 -20.14 2.02
N LEU A 30 0.57 -19.59 3.16
CA LEU A 30 1.91 -19.09 3.37
C LEU A 30 2.82 -20.25 3.79
N HIS A 31 3.81 -20.57 2.96
CA HIS A 31 4.90 -21.48 3.31
C HIS A 31 5.95 -20.67 4.07
N TYR A 32 5.86 -20.69 5.40
CA TYR A 32 6.71 -19.91 6.30
C TYR A 32 7.95 -20.67 6.74
N THR A 33 9.12 -20.07 6.62
CA THR A 33 10.39 -20.71 7.00
C THR A 33 10.61 -20.63 8.51
N GLY A 34 11.04 -21.74 9.09
CA GLY A 34 11.35 -21.90 10.50
C GLY A 34 12.45 -20.98 11.02
N MET A 35 12.53 -20.85 12.34
CA MET A 35 13.58 -20.10 13.03
C MET A 35 14.91 -20.87 13.02
N GLY A 36 15.99 -20.12 12.91
CA GLY A 36 17.38 -20.60 12.86
C GLY A 36 18.07 -20.06 11.62
N LYS A 37 19.26 -19.47 11.76
CA LYS A 37 19.95 -18.75 10.66
C LYS A 37 21.21 -19.43 10.13
N LYS A 38 21.76 -20.38 10.89
CA LYS A 38 22.98 -21.13 10.57
C LYS A 38 22.71 -22.62 10.77
N GLY A 39 23.24 -23.44 9.87
CA GLY A 39 23.08 -24.90 9.91
C GLY A 39 21.63 -25.39 9.80
N ASP A 40 21.48 -26.70 9.90
CA ASP A 40 20.19 -27.39 9.82
C ASP A 40 19.26 -26.99 10.98
N GLN A 41 18.01 -26.69 10.64
CA GLN A 41 17.00 -26.38 11.64
C GLN A 41 16.45 -27.66 12.28
N THR A 42 16.17 -27.56 13.58
CA THR A 42 15.48 -28.61 14.32
C THR A 42 14.08 -28.15 14.73
N LEU A 43 13.14 -29.09 14.73
CA LEU A 43 11.75 -28.81 15.11
C LEU A 43 11.62 -28.60 16.63
N GLN A 44 12.37 -29.36 17.41
CA GLN A 44 12.29 -29.39 18.88
C GLN A 44 12.98 -28.20 19.58
N SER A 45 13.66 -27.33 18.82
CA SER A 45 14.33 -26.16 19.39
C SER A 45 13.56 -24.87 19.11
N ASN A 46 13.83 -23.85 19.94
CA ASN A 46 13.34 -22.49 19.73
C ASN A 46 11.80 -22.43 19.60
N GLN A 47 11.32 -21.50 18.79
CA GLN A 47 9.90 -21.27 18.56
C GLN A 47 9.32 -22.17 17.45
N ASN A 48 10.13 -23.03 16.83
CA ASN A 48 9.67 -23.99 15.83
C ASN A 48 8.70 -25.00 16.46
N LYS A 49 9.05 -25.51 17.65
CA LYS A 49 8.20 -26.39 18.44
C LYS A 49 6.87 -25.72 18.78
N THR A 50 6.94 -24.47 19.25
CA THR A 50 5.75 -23.68 19.60
C THR A 50 4.82 -23.46 18.41
N LEU A 51 5.36 -23.23 17.21
CA LEU A 51 4.55 -23.11 16.01
C LEU A 51 3.98 -24.46 15.57
N PHE A 52 4.77 -25.54 15.66
CA PHE A 52 4.35 -26.90 15.34
C PHE A 52 3.16 -27.35 16.19
N GLU A 53 3.20 -27.09 17.49
CA GLU A 53 2.17 -27.47 18.45
C GLU A 53 1.01 -26.45 18.54
N SER A 54 1.04 -25.40 17.71
CA SER A 54 0.11 -24.26 17.88
C SER A 54 -1.36 -24.59 17.60
N ASN A 55 -1.66 -25.61 16.81
CA ASN A 55 -3.05 -26.06 16.58
C ASN A 55 -3.61 -26.86 17.76
N GLU A 56 -2.73 -27.52 18.54
CA GLU A 56 -3.09 -28.39 19.67
C GLU A 56 -3.00 -27.65 21.02
N THR A 57 -2.68 -26.35 20.98
CA THR A 57 -2.50 -25.50 22.17
C THR A 57 -3.31 -24.23 22.02
N ASP A 58 -3.53 -23.49 23.12
CA ASP A 58 -4.23 -22.20 23.08
C ASP A 58 -3.34 -21.02 22.62
N ILE A 59 -2.24 -21.32 21.90
CA ILE A 59 -1.30 -20.30 21.48
C ILE A 59 -1.87 -19.52 20.30
N LYS A 60 -2.06 -18.21 20.49
CA LYS A 60 -2.55 -17.33 19.43
C LYS A 60 -1.42 -16.96 18.49
N VAL A 61 -1.47 -17.41 17.23
CA VAL A 61 -0.45 -17.10 16.23
C VAL A 61 -0.89 -15.91 15.36
N TYR A 62 -0.03 -14.89 15.31
CA TYR A 62 -0.26 -13.64 14.59
C TYR A 62 0.79 -13.45 13.50
N LEU A 63 0.38 -13.06 12.30
CA LEU A 63 1.27 -12.84 11.17
C LEU A 63 1.45 -11.35 10.86
N PHE A 64 2.70 -10.94 10.69
CA PHE A 64 3.08 -9.63 10.19
C PHE A 64 3.96 -9.76 8.95
N GLU A 65 3.76 -8.88 7.96
CA GLU A 65 4.63 -8.73 6.80
C GLU A 65 5.47 -7.46 6.94
N THR A 66 6.79 -7.59 6.78
CA THR A 66 7.73 -6.47 6.86
C THR A 66 8.05 -6.02 5.44
N PHE A 67 7.70 -4.78 5.09
CA PHE A 67 7.92 -4.22 3.75
C PHE A 67 8.92 -3.06 3.71
N ALA A 68 9.27 -2.50 4.88
CA ALA A 68 10.38 -1.57 5.03
C ALA A 68 10.95 -1.68 6.45
N SER A 69 12.13 -1.10 6.68
CA SER A 69 12.73 -1.06 8.01
C SER A 69 11.74 -0.48 9.04
N HIS A 70 11.48 -1.22 10.12
CA HIS A 70 10.53 -0.87 11.18
C HIS A 70 9.07 -0.66 10.75
N LYS A 71 8.69 -1.06 9.53
CA LYS A 71 7.29 -0.99 9.05
C LYS A 71 6.73 -2.39 8.82
N HIS A 72 5.75 -2.74 9.64
CA HIS A 72 5.10 -4.04 9.63
C HIS A 72 3.62 -3.90 9.34
N LEU A 73 3.12 -4.72 8.43
CA LEU A 73 1.70 -4.90 8.16
C LEU A 73 1.17 -6.07 8.99
N PHE A 74 0.20 -5.82 9.87
CA PHE A 74 -0.51 -6.90 10.54
C PHE A 74 -1.46 -7.60 9.55
N ARG A 75 -1.27 -8.90 9.31
CA ARG A 75 -2.13 -9.69 8.40
C ARG A 75 -3.29 -10.35 9.11
N GLY A 76 -3.20 -10.54 10.43
CA GLY A 76 -4.23 -11.20 11.22
C GLY A 76 -3.73 -12.45 11.93
N ARG A 77 -4.69 -13.24 12.42
CA ARG A 77 -4.43 -14.54 13.05
C ARG A 77 -4.27 -15.62 11.99
N VAL A 78 -3.26 -16.47 12.17
CA VAL A 78 -3.00 -17.62 11.31
C VAL A 78 -3.04 -18.91 12.11
N LYS A 79 -3.17 -20.03 11.41
CA LYS A 79 -3.04 -21.39 11.96
C LYS A 79 -2.28 -22.28 10.98
N LEU A 80 -1.73 -23.39 11.47
CA LEU A 80 -1.19 -24.41 10.57
C LEU A 80 -2.31 -24.97 9.69
N ALA A 81 -2.06 -24.96 8.40
CA ALA A 81 -2.99 -25.42 7.38
C ALA A 81 -2.65 -26.82 6.87
N ASP A 82 -1.40 -27.25 7.03
CA ASP A 82 -0.90 -28.57 6.62
C ASP A 82 0.30 -28.98 7.49
N ILE A 83 0.78 -30.21 7.32
CA ILE A 83 1.89 -30.81 8.04
C ILE A 83 3.20 -30.07 7.68
N PRO A 84 3.92 -29.51 8.67
CA PRO A 84 5.23 -28.92 8.43
C PRO A 84 6.22 -29.93 7.84
N TYR A 85 7.06 -29.46 6.91
CA TYR A 85 7.97 -30.32 6.15
C TYR A 85 9.33 -29.66 5.97
N GLN A 86 10.31 -30.36 5.40
CA GLN A 86 11.67 -29.83 5.23
C GLN A 86 12.01 -29.49 3.77
N GLU A 87 12.76 -28.40 3.59
CA GLU A 87 13.34 -27.99 2.31
C GLU A 87 14.82 -27.64 2.48
N PHE A 88 15.56 -27.56 1.38
CA PHE A 88 16.92 -27.01 1.36
C PHE A 88 16.89 -25.52 1.03
N GLN A 89 17.49 -24.70 1.88
CA GLN A 89 17.72 -23.27 1.63
C GLN A 89 19.20 -22.93 1.89
N GLU A 90 19.64 -21.78 1.38
CA GLU A 90 20.94 -21.22 1.74
C GLU A 90 20.88 -20.64 3.16
N ASP A 91 21.99 -20.73 3.89
CA ASP A 91 22.18 -20.04 5.16
C ASP A 91 22.85 -18.66 4.96
N GLN A 92 23.20 -17.99 6.06
CA GLN A 92 23.85 -16.68 5.99
C GLN A 92 25.22 -16.70 5.29
N GLU A 93 25.86 -17.87 5.18
CA GLU A 93 27.15 -18.09 4.55
C GLU A 93 26.99 -18.73 3.15
N LYS A 94 25.75 -18.75 2.62
CA LYS A 94 25.37 -19.37 1.34
C LYS A 94 25.57 -20.89 1.29
N GLN A 95 25.64 -21.55 2.44
CA GLN A 95 25.74 -23.00 2.52
C GLN A 95 24.33 -23.62 2.50
N LYS A 96 24.18 -24.76 1.83
CA LYS A 96 22.91 -25.49 1.81
C LYS A 96 22.63 -26.07 3.20
N ARG A 97 21.41 -25.85 3.70
CA ARG A 97 20.92 -26.38 4.98
C ARG A 97 19.48 -26.83 4.88
N LYS A 98 19.09 -27.78 5.73
CA LYS A 98 17.69 -28.16 5.91
C LYS A 98 16.99 -27.13 6.77
N VAL A 99 15.85 -26.64 6.31
CA VAL A 99 14.96 -25.75 7.04
C VAL A 99 13.59 -26.40 7.20
N TRP A 100 12.85 -26.01 8.24
CA TRP A 100 11.46 -26.38 8.40
C TRP A 100 10.57 -25.36 7.71
N ILE A 101 9.56 -25.83 6.98
CA ILE A 101 8.53 -25.02 6.35
C ILE A 101 7.21 -25.31 7.07
N PHE A 102 6.52 -24.25 7.46
CA PHE A 102 5.25 -24.28 8.16
C PHE A 102 4.16 -23.72 7.22
N PRO A 103 3.30 -24.57 6.65
CA PRO A 103 2.15 -24.13 5.85
C PRO A 103 1.11 -23.44 6.74
N LEU A 104 0.86 -22.15 6.53
CA LEU A 104 -0.01 -21.34 7.36
C LEU A 104 -1.14 -20.73 6.53
N ARG A 105 -2.35 -20.69 7.10
CA ARG A 105 -3.46 -19.91 6.51
C ARG A 105 -4.04 -18.93 7.51
N LEU A 106 -4.66 -17.86 7.01
CA LEU A 106 -5.43 -16.92 7.83
C LEU A 106 -6.72 -17.58 8.34
N ILE A 107 -7.09 -17.29 9.59
CA ILE A 107 -8.29 -17.89 10.21
C ILE A 107 -9.58 -17.30 9.64
N ASN A 108 -9.61 -15.99 9.33
CA ASN A 108 -10.84 -15.28 8.96
C ASN A 108 -10.98 -14.90 7.47
N GLY A 109 -10.10 -15.39 6.59
CA GLY A 109 -10.18 -15.09 5.15
C GLY A 109 -9.95 -13.63 4.77
N ALA A 110 -9.55 -13.40 3.51
CA ALA A 110 -9.20 -12.12 2.88
C ALA A 110 -8.13 -11.28 3.61
N ALA A 111 -6.91 -11.41 3.13
CA ALA A 111 -5.77 -10.64 3.59
C ALA A 111 -5.74 -9.27 2.89
N TYR A 112 -6.58 -8.33 3.33
CA TYR A 112 -6.58 -6.97 2.77
C TYR A 112 -5.19 -6.34 2.90
N ILE A 113 -4.65 -5.84 1.79
CA ILE A 113 -3.39 -5.10 1.78
C ILE A 113 -3.76 -3.62 1.85
N PRO A 114 -3.30 -2.86 2.85
CA PRO A 114 -3.52 -1.42 2.85
C PRO A 114 -2.94 -0.79 1.59
N GLU A 115 -3.67 0.16 1.00
CA GLU A 115 -3.27 0.85 -0.23
C GLU A 115 -1.85 1.45 -0.12
N GLU A 116 -1.46 1.92 1.06
CA GLU A 116 -0.12 2.44 1.37
C GLU A 116 1.01 1.44 1.08
N VAL A 117 0.79 0.15 1.35
CA VAL A 117 1.78 -0.90 1.10
C VAL A 117 1.94 -1.12 -0.41
N ILE A 118 0.83 -1.08 -1.15
CA ILE A 118 0.83 -1.17 -2.61
C ILE A 118 1.57 0.04 -3.21
N LYS A 119 1.23 1.26 -2.76
CA LYS A 119 1.88 2.51 -3.17
C LYS A 119 3.39 2.48 -2.91
N SER A 120 3.81 2.11 -1.70
CA SER A 120 5.24 2.03 -1.36
C SER A 120 6.02 1.05 -2.26
N ARG A 121 5.39 -0.07 -2.62
CA ARG A 121 5.99 -1.05 -3.54
C ARG A 121 6.07 -0.50 -4.96
N GLN A 122 5.02 0.18 -5.42
CA GLN A 122 4.98 0.85 -6.72
C GLN A 122 6.06 1.93 -6.82
N GLU A 123 6.16 2.83 -5.84
CA GLU A 123 7.17 3.88 -5.77
C GLU A 123 8.60 3.32 -5.83
N ARG A 124 8.87 2.26 -5.07
CA ARG A 124 10.19 1.61 -5.08
C ARG A 124 10.49 0.97 -6.44
N ASN A 125 9.51 0.31 -7.05
CA ASN A 125 9.67 -0.28 -8.37
C ASN A 125 9.86 0.80 -9.45
N GLN A 126 9.15 1.92 -9.33
CA GLN A 126 9.29 3.08 -10.19
C GLN A 126 10.71 3.65 -10.08
N LYS A 127 11.24 3.87 -8.87
CA LYS A 127 12.64 4.34 -8.69
C LYS A 127 13.66 3.41 -9.34
N LYS A 128 13.46 2.09 -9.27
CA LYS A 128 14.32 1.12 -9.96
C LYS A 128 14.17 1.20 -11.49
N ALA A 129 12.97 1.42 -11.98
CA ALA A 129 12.70 1.57 -13.41
C ALA A 129 13.32 2.86 -13.97
N GLU A 130 13.24 3.97 -13.24
CA GLU A 130 13.83 5.27 -13.60
C GLU A 130 15.37 5.23 -13.70
N GLN A 131 16.02 4.28 -13.02
CA GLN A 131 17.46 4.04 -13.12
C GLN A 131 17.86 3.32 -14.43
N LEU A 132 16.93 2.66 -15.11
CA LEU A 132 17.16 1.98 -16.38
C LEU A 132 16.82 2.93 -17.54
N LYS A 133 17.63 2.90 -18.60
CA LYS A 133 17.41 3.72 -19.81
C LYS A 133 17.63 2.88 -21.08
N GLY A 134 17.06 3.35 -22.18
CA GLY A 134 17.27 2.77 -23.52
C GLY A 134 16.93 1.29 -23.60
N ASP A 135 17.79 0.53 -24.26
CA ASP A 135 17.56 -0.89 -24.54
C ASP A 135 17.46 -1.75 -23.28
N ALA A 136 18.18 -1.39 -22.20
CA ALA A 136 18.10 -2.11 -20.93
C ALA A 136 16.70 -2.01 -20.29
N LEU A 137 16.04 -0.84 -20.39
CA LEU A 137 14.66 -0.68 -19.92
C LEU A 137 13.70 -1.46 -20.82
N LYS A 138 13.89 -1.40 -22.14
CA LYS A 138 13.08 -2.10 -23.13
C LYS A 138 13.13 -3.62 -22.94
N GLU A 139 14.31 -4.19 -22.78
CA GLU A 139 14.50 -5.62 -22.55
C GLU A 139 13.84 -6.08 -21.25
N ARG A 140 13.95 -5.27 -20.18
CA ARG A 140 13.29 -5.55 -18.90
C ARG A 140 11.77 -5.51 -19.02
N ALA A 141 11.23 -4.56 -19.77
CA ALA A 141 9.80 -4.39 -20.01
C ALA A 141 9.22 -5.55 -20.86
N GLN A 142 9.95 -6.02 -21.88
CA GLN A 142 9.53 -7.16 -22.69
C GLN A 142 9.47 -8.47 -21.90
N LYS A 143 10.28 -8.59 -20.85
CA LYS A 143 10.27 -9.72 -19.91
C LYS A 143 9.21 -9.57 -18.79
N ALA A 144 8.39 -8.52 -18.80
CA ALA A 144 7.29 -8.41 -17.84
C ALA A 144 6.24 -9.49 -18.13
N GLY A 145 5.77 -10.18 -17.09
CA GLY A 145 4.74 -11.21 -17.25
C GLY A 145 3.47 -10.64 -17.86
N LEU A 146 2.89 -11.36 -18.82
CA LEU A 146 1.66 -10.95 -19.55
C LEU A 146 0.41 -10.91 -18.65
N ASN A 147 0.48 -11.55 -17.48
CA ASN A 147 -0.67 -11.67 -16.57
C ASN A 147 -0.66 -10.53 -15.55
N CYS A 148 -1.70 -9.70 -15.58
CA CYS A 148 -1.96 -8.69 -14.56
C CYS A 148 -2.33 -9.37 -13.24
N SER A 149 -1.53 -9.16 -12.18
CA SER A 149 -1.90 -9.64 -10.84
C SER A 149 -2.91 -8.69 -10.21
N ILE A 150 -4.14 -9.16 -9.98
CA ILE A 150 -5.17 -8.41 -9.25
C ILE A 150 -4.89 -8.50 -7.75
N ARG A 151 -5.04 -7.39 -7.03
CA ARG A 151 -4.93 -7.33 -5.57
C ARG A 151 -6.05 -6.47 -5.02
N GLU A 152 -6.74 -6.97 -3.99
CA GLU A 152 -7.72 -6.18 -3.25
C GLU A 152 -7.03 -5.29 -2.21
N ALA A 153 -7.45 -4.03 -2.14
CA ALA A 153 -6.88 -3.03 -1.26
C ALA A 153 -7.98 -2.30 -0.49
N THR A 154 -7.70 -1.94 0.76
CA THR A 154 -8.58 -1.06 1.54
C THR A 154 -8.03 0.36 1.51
N THR A 155 -8.91 1.32 1.22
CA THR A 155 -8.60 2.75 1.18
C THR A 155 -9.52 3.51 2.14
N LYS A 156 -9.00 4.56 2.78
CA LYS A 156 -9.80 5.52 3.54
C LYS A 156 -10.10 6.69 2.63
N THR A 157 -11.36 6.89 2.29
CA THR A 157 -11.80 8.01 1.44
C THR A 157 -12.64 8.96 2.29
N TYR A 158 -12.38 10.26 2.16
CA TYR A 158 -13.26 11.29 2.72
C TYR A 158 -14.43 11.47 1.77
N VAL A 159 -15.65 11.31 2.28
CA VAL A 159 -16.88 11.60 1.53
C VAL A 159 -16.94 13.11 1.36
N ARG A 160 -17.09 13.56 0.12
CA ARG A 160 -17.23 14.97 -0.24
C ARG A 160 -18.71 15.25 -0.52
N ASP A 161 -19.15 16.47 -0.21
CA ASP A 161 -20.46 16.95 -0.57
C ASP A 161 -20.48 17.31 -2.06
N GLU A 162 -21.27 16.55 -2.83
CA GLU A 162 -21.38 16.73 -4.28
C GLU A 162 -22.01 18.08 -4.66
N TYR A 163 -22.82 18.69 -3.80
CA TYR A 163 -23.39 20.02 -4.04
C TYR A 163 -22.30 21.10 -3.91
N VAL A 164 -21.40 20.99 -2.93
CA VAL A 164 -20.24 21.89 -2.80
C VAL A 164 -19.33 21.77 -4.02
N ALA A 165 -19.02 20.54 -4.44
CA ALA A 165 -18.19 20.27 -5.61
C ALA A 165 -18.83 20.85 -6.88
N GLN A 166 -20.13 20.65 -7.08
CA GLN A 166 -20.85 21.14 -8.25
C GLN A 166 -20.94 22.66 -8.26
N TYR A 167 -21.26 23.27 -7.12
CA TYR A 167 -21.31 24.73 -6.99
C TYR A 167 -19.97 25.38 -7.35
N ALA A 168 -18.84 24.83 -6.89
CA ALA A 168 -17.52 25.35 -7.23
C ALA A 168 -17.22 25.28 -8.74
N LYS A 169 -17.65 24.18 -9.41
CA LYS A 169 -17.51 24.04 -10.87
C LYS A 169 -18.37 25.03 -11.64
N GLU A 170 -19.61 25.25 -11.18
CA GLU A 170 -20.52 26.22 -11.79
C GLU A 170 -20.04 27.66 -11.58
N ARG A 171 -19.59 28.00 -10.37
CA ARG A 171 -18.98 29.30 -10.05
C ARG A 171 -17.78 29.60 -10.95
N ALA A 172 -16.94 28.59 -11.20
CA ALA A 172 -15.77 28.72 -12.07
C ALA A 172 -16.15 28.96 -13.55
N ASN A 173 -17.40 28.66 -13.95
CA ASN A 173 -17.97 28.95 -15.26
C ASN A 173 -17.06 28.53 -16.44
N GLY A 174 -16.51 27.32 -16.36
CA GLY A 174 -15.63 26.76 -17.38
C GLY A 174 -14.23 27.39 -17.49
N ILE A 175 -13.87 28.29 -16.57
CA ILE A 175 -12.54 28.88 -16.45
C ILE A 175 -11.85 28.30 -15.21
N CYS A 176 -10.63 27.80 -15.36
CA CYS A 176 -9.86 27.27 -14.24
C CYS A 176 -9.56 28.36 -13.21
N GLU A 177 -9.91 28.14 -11.95
CA GLU A 177 -9.69 29.11 -10.89
C GLU A 177 -8.18 29.29 -10.56
N LEU A 178 -7.31 28.36 -10.95
CA LEU A 178 -5.86 28.49 -10.73
C LEU A 178 -5.11 29.21 -11.87
N CYS A 179 -5.26 28.75 -13.11
CA CYS A 179 -4.49 29.26 -14.25
C CYS A 179 -5.22 30.31 -15.10
N ASP A 180 -6.50 30.59 -14.78
CA ASP A 180 -7.34 31.55 -15.51
C ASP A 180 -7.56 31.20 -17.00
N GLN A 181 -7.28 29.95 -17.38
CA GLN A 181 -7.52 29.45 -18.73
C GLN A 181 -8.84 28.69 -18.81
N PRO A 182 -9.50 28.65 -19.98
CA PRO A 182 -10.65 27.78 -20.22
C PRO A 182 -10.34 26.31 -19.92
N ALA A 183 -11.39 25.55 -19.59
CA ALA A 183 -11.29 24.11 -19.45
C ALA A 183 -10.66 23.48 -20.71
N PRO A 184 -9.71 22.55 -20.56
CA PRO A 184 -8.92 22.03 -21.67
C PRO A 184 -9.71 21.12 -22.62
N PHE A 185 -10.87 20.63 -22.18
CA PHE A 185 -11.77 19.80 -22.97
C PHE A 185 -13.19 19.85 -22.38
N LEU A 186 -14.14 19.30 -23.13
CA LEU A 186 -15.53 19.15 -22.72
C LEU A 186 -15.81 17.72 -22.23
N ASP A 187 -16.75 17.57 -21.30
CA ASP A 187 -17.27 16.27 -20.89
C ASP A 187 -18.16 15.65 -21.99
N LYS A 188 -18.63 14.43 -21.76
CA LYS A 188 -19.53 13.72 -22.71
C LYS A 188 -20.86 14.44 -22.96
N LYS A 189 -21.25 15.37 -22.09
CA LYS A 189 -22.48 16.17 -22.18
C LYS A 189 -22.24 17.53 -22.83
N GLY A 190 -21.00 17.86 -23.20
CA GLY A 190 -20.61 19.12 -23.83
C GLY A 190 -20.29 20.24 -22.84
N ASN A 191 -20.20 19.97 -21.53
CA ASN A 191 -19.85 20.98 -20.54
C ASN A 191 -18.32 21.12 -20.39
N PRO A 192 -17.79 22.33 -20.10
CA PRO A 192 -16.39 22.51 -19.73
C PRO A 192 -15.97 21.59 -18.58
N TYR A 193 -14.93 20.77 -18.78
CA TYR A 193 -14.47 19.82 -17.75
C TYR A 193 -13.55 20.50 -16.73
N LEU A 194 -14.05 20.65 -15.51
CA LEU A 194 -13.32 21.09 -14.33
C LEU A 194 -13.44 20.04 -13.21
N GLU A 195 -12.42 19.97 -12.36
CA GLU A 195 -12.35 19.12 -11.18
C GLU A 195 -12.44 19.98 -9.92
N SER A 196 -13.12 19.50 -8.88
CA SER A 196 -13.18 20.19 -7.60
C SER A 196 -11.95 19.89 -6.75
N HIS A 197 -11.38 20.92 -6.14
CA HIS A 197 -10.25 20.81 -5.24
C HIS A 197 -10.49 21.63 -3.97
N HIS A 198 -10.24 21.02 -2.81
CA HIS A 198 -10.22 21.75 -1.54
C HIS A 198 -8.85 22.42 -1.38
N VAL A 199 -8.81 23.74 -1.24
CA VAL A 199 -7.57 24.52 -1.11
C VAL A 199 -6.84 24.12 0.16
N GLU A 200 -7.53 24.15 1.30
CA GLU A 200 -7.14 23.40 2.49
C GLU A 200 -7.69 21.97 2.38
N TRP A 201 -6.81 20.99 2.27
CA TRP A 201 -7.22 19.61 2.03
C TRP A 201 -8.01 19.04 3.21
N LEU A 202 -9.05 18.23 2.93
CA LEU A 202 -9.81 17.54 3.98
C LEU A 202 -8.92 16.68 4.89
N SER A 203 -7.88 16.04 4.32
CA SER A 203 -6.90 15.25 5.08
C SER A 203 -6.03 16.09 6.03
N ARG A 204 -6.00 17.41 5.85
CA ARG A 204 -5.28 18.39 6.69
C ARG A 204 -6.22 19.13 7.64
N GLY A 205 -7.51 18.79 7.68
CA GLY A 205 -8.51 19.44 8.52
C GLY A 205 -9.34 20.51 7.82
N GLY A 206 -9.16 20.70 6.51
CA GLY A 206 -9.94 21.65 5.73
C GLY A 206 -11.44 21.34 5.72
N LYS A 207 -12.24 22.39 5.63
CA LYS A 207 -13.71 22.28 5.63
C LYS A 207 -14.23 21.90 4.25
N ASP A 208 -15.24 21.04 4.22
CA ASP A 208 -16.00 20.76 3.01
C ASP A 208 -17.05 21.86 2.79
N SER A 209 -16.65 22.96 2.15
CA SER A 209 -17.49 24.15 1.98
C SER A 209 -17.15 24.89 0.70
N ILE A 210 -18.11 25.64 0.17
CA ILE A 210 -17.93 26.43 -1.06
C ILE A 210 -16.80 27.48 -0.95
N TYR A 211 -16.46 27.88 0.27
CA TYR A 211 -15.39 28.84 0.57
C TYR A 211 -14.01 28.22 0.71
N ASN A 212 -13.91 26.90 0.64
CA ASN A 212 -12.63 26.17 0.62
C ASN A 212 -12.49 25.30 -0.64
N THR A 213 -13.48 25.29 -1.54
CA THR A 213 -13.49 24.43 -2.72
C THR A 213 -13.45 25.27 -3.99
N VAL A 214 -12.57 24.90 -4.93
CA VAL A 214 -12.37 25.56 -6.22
C VAL A 214 -12.59 24.61 -7.40
N GLY A 215 -13.00 25.16 -8.55
CA GLY A 215 -13.06 24.49 -9.84
C GLY A 215 -11.78 24.72 -10.64
N VAL A 216 -11.00 23.66 -10.87
CA VAL A 216 -9.70 23.73 -11.56
C VAL A 216 -9.63 22.75 -12.72
N CYS A 217 -8.83 23.05 -13.75
CA CYS A 217 -8.63 22.10 -14.85
C CYS A 217 -7.79 20.89 -14.40
N ALA A 218 -7.90 19.76 -15.13
CA ALA A 218 -7.20 18.51 -14.80
C ALA A 218 -5.67 18.68 -14.63
N ASN A 219 -5.04 19.55 -15.44
CA ASN A 219 -3.61 19.83 -15.34
C ASN A 219 -3.26 20.57 -14.03
N CYS A 220 -4.02 21.60 -13.68
CA CYS A 220 -3.84 22.36 -12.45
C CYS A 220 -4.16 21.53 -11.22
N HIS A 221 -5.23 20.72 -11.28
CA HIS A 221 -5.57 19.80 -10.21
C HIS A 221 -4.43 18.81 -9.94
N ARG A 222 -3.89 18.18 -10.99
CA ARG A 222 -2.75 17.27 -10.84
C ARG A 222 -1.51 18.00 -10.32
N ARG A 223 -1.26 19.23 -10.78
CA ARG A 223 -0.15 20.07 -10.29
C ARG A 223 -0.25 20.33 -8.80
N LEU A 224 -1.43 20.70 -8.29
CA LEU A 224 -1.66 20.91 -6.86
C LEU A 224 -1.35 19.65 -6.04
N HIS A 225 -1.79 18.47 -6.49
CA HIS A 225 -1.50 17.19 -5.81
C HIS A 225 -0.03 16.76 -5.86
N VAL A 226 0.70 17.13 -6.91
CA VAL A 226 2.09 16.69 -7.12
C VAL A 226 3.09 17.67 -6.49
N LEU A 227 2.84 18.97 -6.58
CA LEU A 227 3.77 20.01 -6.16
C LEU A 227 3.46 20.56 -4.77
N ASP A 228 2.18 20.63 -4.37
CA ASP A 228 1.75 21.25 -3.11
C ASP A 228 2.40 22.65 -2.90
N ASP A 229 2.44 23.44 -3.98
CA ASP A 229 3.15 24.71 -4.04
C ASP A 229 2.36 25.82 -3.32
N LYS A 230 3.03 26.51 -2.39
CA LYS A 230 2.40 27.58 -1.58
C LYS A 230 1.86 28.73 -2.43
N SER A 231 2.55 29.10 -3.51
CA SER A 231 2.13 30.22 -4.36
C SER A 231 0.82 29.93 -5.10
N ASP A 232 0.59 28.66 -5.47
CA ASP A 232 -0.67 28.21 -6.06
C ASP A 232 -1.80 28.27 -5.03
N VAL A 233 -1.54 27.81 -3.79
CA VAL A 233 -2.50 27.86 -2.67
C VAL A 233 -2.91 29.30 -2.36
N GLU A 234 -1.94 30.19 -2.16
CA GLU A 234 -2.18 31.62 -1.88
C GLU A 234 -2.97 32.32 -3.01
N LYS A 235 -2.79 31.88 -4.27
CA LYS A 235 -3.57 32.41 -5.40
C LYS A 235 -5.04 31.99 -5.31
N LEU A 236 -5.31 30.75 -4.90
CA LEU A 236 -6.66 30.23 -4.75
C LEU A 236 -7.38 30.83 -3.53
N GLU A 237 -6.68 30.98 -2.41
CA GLU A 237 -7.20 31.65 -1.20
C GLU A 237 -7.69 33.06 -1.53
N ARG A 238 -6.87 33.87 -2.19
CA ARG A 238 -7.25 35.22 -2.65
C ARG A 238 -8.44 35.26 -3.60
N LYS A 239 -8.71 34.19 -4.34
CA LYS A 239 -9.92 34.09 -5.16
C LYS A 239 -11.14 33.78 -4.31
N LEU A 240 -11.02 32.85 -3.37
CA LEU A 240 -12.12 32.48 -2.48
C LEU A 240 -12.54 33.64 -1.58
N GLU A 241 -11.60 34.45 -1.08
CA GLU A 241 -11.89 35.68 -0.31
C GLU A 241 -12.78 36.66 -1.10
N LYS A 242 -12.57 36.79 -2.41
CA LYS A 242 -13.41 37.65 -3.26
C LYS A 242 -14.84 37.12 -3.40
N HIS A 243 -15.04 35.81 -3.23
CA HIS A 243 -16.36 35.19 -3.29
C HIS A 243 -17.09 35.23 -1.95
N GLU A 244 -16.38 35.30 -0.82
CA GLU A 244 -16.98 35.53 0.51
C GLU A 244 -17.50 36.96 0.69
N ALA A 245 -16.92 37.93 -0.03
CA ALA A 245 -17.26 39.35 0.08
C ALA A 245 -18.51 39.78 -0.71
N ILE A 246 -19.22 38.86 -1.37
CA ILE A 246 -20.42 39.07 -2.19
C ILE A 246 -21.63 38.49 -1.47
#